data_AF-A0A7J8U6S6-F1
#
_entry.id   AF-A0A7J8U6S6-F1
#
_cell.length_a   1.000
_cell.length_b   1.000
_cell.length_c   1.000
_cell.angle_alpha   90.00
_cell.angle_beta   90.00
_cell.angle_gamma   90.00
#
_symmetry.space_group_name_H-M   'P 1'
#
loop_
_entity.id
_entity.type
_entity.pdbx_description
1 polymer ?
#
loop_
_entity_poly.entity_id
_entity_poly.type
_entity_poly.pdbx_seq_one_letter_code
_entity_poly.pdbx_strand_id
1 'polypeptide(L)' 'MENTLSTLWKRLENIYATKSLANCLLLKQCLFTFHMNKCELLRDHISQFITLLNDLK' A
#
# COMPACT_ATOMS: atom_id res chain seq x y z
N MET A 1 20.95 -5.71 24.09
CA MET A 1 20.99 -6.35 22.74
C MET A 1 19.57 -6.33 22.14
N GLU A 2 18.88 -5.17 22.20
CA GLU A 2 17.43 -5.08 21.91
C GLU A 2 17.09 -4.22 20.68
N ASN A 3 18.01 -3.34 20.26
CA ASN A 3 17.75 -2.41 19.16
C ASN A 3 17.89 -3.05 17.78
N THR A 4 18.69 -4.12 17.65
CA THR A 4 19.02 -4.73 16.35
C THR A 4 17.83 -5.49 15.76
N LEU A 5 17.07 -6.21 16.59
CA LEU A 5 15.93 -7.02 16.17
C LEU A 5 14.75 -6.14 15.69
N SER A 6 14.42 -5.10 16.45
CA SER A 6 13.40 -4.11 16.06
C SER A 6 13.78 -3.38 14.77
N THR A 7 15.06 -3.02 14.62
CA THR A 7 15.56 -2.37 13.40
C THR A 7 15.52 -3.31 12.20
N LEU A 8 15.84 -4.59 12.39
CA LEU A 8 15.77 -5.60 11.33
C LEU A 8 14.32 -5.84 10.88
N TRP A 9 13.39 -5.92 11.85
CA TRP A 9 11.97 -6.12 11.59
C TRP A 9 11.38 -4.96 10.79
N LYS A 10 11.67 -3.71 11.17
CA LYS A 10 11.27 -2.52 10.41
C LYS A 10 11.85 -2.48 9.01
N ARG A 11 13.09 -2.96 8.81
CA ARG A 11 13.71 -3.05 7.48
C ARG A 11 13.02 -4.08 6.60
N LEU A 12 12.70 -5.25 7.16
CA LEU A 12 11.96 -6.29 6.45
C LEU A 12 10.54 -5.84 6.12
N GLU A 13 9.84 -5.28 7.09
CA GLU A 13 8.51 -4.70 6.91
C GLU A 13 8.53 -3.64 5.81
N ASN A 14 9.50 -2.72 5.82
CA ASN A 14 9.64 -1.72 4.76
C ASN A 14 9.91 -2.35 3.38
N ILE A 15 10.81 -3.32 3.27
CA ILE A 15 11.13 -3.99 1.99
C ILE A 15 9.92 -4.75 1.45
N TYR A 16 9.21 -5.47 2.32
CA TYR A 16 8.04 -6.26 1.93
C TYR A 16 6.81 -5.39 1.64
N ALA A 17 6.56 -4.36 2.45
CA ALA A 17 5.42 -3.46 2.31
C ALA A 17 5.54 -2.49 1.12
N THR A 18 6.76 -2.15 0.68
CA THR A 18 6.96 -1.14 -0.38
C THR A 18 7.54 -1.69 -1.67
N LYS A 19 8.29 -2.80 -1.67
CA LYS A 19 9.13 -3.19 -2.82
C LYS A 19 9.11 -4.65 -3.23
N SER A 20 8.29 -5.50 -2.59
CA SER A 20 8.11 -6.85 -3.12
C SER A 20 7.39 -6.79 -4.48
N LEU A 21 7.90 -7.52 -5.47
CA LEU A 21 7.26 -7.65 -6.79
C LEU A 21 5.80 -8.10 -6.66
N ALA A 22 5.52 -9.01 -5.71
CA ALA A 22 4.17 -9.46 -5.40
C ALA A 22 3.28 -8.32 -4.90
N ASN A 23 3.80 -7.43 -4.04
CA ASN A 23 3.06 -6.27 -3.54
C ASN A 23 2.80 -5.26 -4.67
N CYS A 24 3.78 -5.00 -5.52
CA CYS A 24 3.60 -4.13 -6.69
C CYS A 24 2.54 -4.68 -7.67
N LEU A 25 2.55 -5.99 -7.93
CA LEU A 25 1.54 -6.66 -8.76
C LEU A 25 0.15 -6.57 -8.13
N LEU A 26 0.05 -6.81 -6.81
CA LEU A 26 -1.21 -6.69 -6.06
C LEU A 26 -1.75 -5.26 -6.12
N LEU A 27 -0.92 -4.25 -5.85
CA LEU A 27 -1.34 -2.84 -5.88
C LEU A 27 -1.76 -2.40 -7.29
N LYS A 28 -1.07 -2.87 -8.34
CA LYS A 28 -1.50 -2.66 -9.73
C LYS A 28 -2.87 -3.30 -9.99
N GLN A 29 -3.07 -4.54 -9.57
CA GLN A 29 -4.37 -5.22 -9.70
C GLN A 29 -5.48 -4.47 -8.94
N CYS A 30 -5.21 -4.03 -7.71
CA CYS A 30 -6.13 -3.19 -6.94
C CYS A 30 -6.46 -1.91 -7.70
N LEU A 31 -5.48 -1.23 -8.29
CA LEU A 31 -5.70 -0.02 -9.08
C LEU A 31 -6.55 -0.25 -10.33
N PHE A 32 -6.34 -1.36 -11.05
CA PHE A 32 -7.16 -1.72 -12.21
C PHE A 32 -8.59 -2.16 -11.85
N THR A 33 -8.80 -2.64 -10.63
CA THR A 33 -10.12 -3.05 -10.13
C THR A 33 -10.77 -1.99 -9.24
N PHE A 34 -10.06 -0.88 -8.97
CA PHE A 34 -10.53 0.22 -8.14
C PHE A 34 -11.65 0.94 -8.86
N HIS A 35 -12.84 0.88 -8.27
CA HIS A 35 -14.03 1.55 -8.78
C HIS A 35 -14.82 2.13 -7.62
N MET A 36 -15.50 3.25 -7.88
CA MET A 36 -16.29 3.92 -6.86
C MET A 36 -17.61 3.20 -6.63
N ASN A 37 -17.94 2.93 -5.37
CA ASN A 37 -19.24 2.39 -5.01
C ASN A 37 -20.31 3.48 -4.97
N LYS A 38 -21.55 3.16 -5.36
CA LYS A 38 -22.66 4.14 -5.45
C LYS A 38 -23.00 4.84 -4.13
N CYS A 39 -22.66 4.22 -2.99
CA CYS A 39 -22.91 4.77 -1.65
C CYS A 39 -21.66 5.38 -1.01
N GLU A 40 -20.54 5.43 -1.73
CA GLU A 40 -19.29 5.98 -1.24
C GLU A 40 -19.24 7.50 -1.45
N LEU A 41 -18.68 8.22 -0.47
CA LEU A 41 -18.43 9.65 -0.63
C LEU A 41 -17.25 9.85 -1.58
N LEU A 42 -17.43 10.76 -2.55
CA LEU A 42 -16.39 11.08 -3.54
C LEU A 42 -15.06 11.49 -2.89
N ARG A 43 -15.13 12.22 -1.77
CA ARG A 43 -13.95 12.62 -0.99
C ARG A 43 -13.16 11.41 -0.49
N ASP A 44 -13.86 10.43 0.08
CA ASP A 44 -13.25 9.26 0.69
C ASP A 44 -12.68 8.34 -0.40
N HIS A 45 -13.38 8.24 -1.53
CA HIS A 45 -12.91 7.53 -2.70
C HIS A 45 -11.61 8.13 -3.27
N ILE A 46 -11.56 9.47 -3.43
CA ILE A 46 -10.35 10.17 -3.88
C ILE A 46 -9.21 9.99 -2.87
N SER A 47 -9.50 10.05 -1.56
CA SER A 47 -8.49 9.83 -0.53
C SER A 47 -7.88 8.43 -0.62
N GLN A 48 -8.70 7.39 -0.79
CA GLN A 48 -8.24 6.02 -0.97
C GLN A 48 -7.41 5.85 -2.24
N PHE A 49 -7.83 6.50 -3.33
CA PHE A 49 -7.07 6.50 -4.59
C PHE A 49 -5.68 7.11 -4.42
N ILE A 50 -5.58 8.25 -3.71
CA ILE A 50 -4.30 8.90 -3.45
C ILE A 50 -3.38 8.02 -2.59
N THR A 51 -3.93 7.34 -1.58
CA THR A 51 -3.18 6.36 -0.77
C THR A 51 -2.64 5.22 -1.64
N LEU A 52 -3.49 4.62 -2.48
CA LEU A 52 -3.10 3.55 -3.39
C LEU A 52 -1.97 3.96 -4.35
N LEU A 53 -2.00 5.21 -4.85
CA LEU A 53 -0.92 5.75 -5.68
C LEU A 53 0.39 5.98 -4.92
N ASN A 54 0.31 6.41 -3.66
CA ASN A 54 1.49 6.59 -2.81
C ASN A 54 2.15 5.25 -2.48
N ASP A 55 1.35 4.20 -2.24
CA ASP A 55 1.85 2.85 -1.94
C ASP A 55 2.52 2.19 -3.16
N LEU A 56 2.20 2.66 -4.38
CA LEU A 56 2.75 2.14 -5.64
C LEU A 56 4.07 2.79 -6.05
N LYS A 57 4.47 3.89 -5.40
CA LYS A 57 5.63 4.74 -5.75
C LYS A 57 6.95 4.25 -5.14
#